data_AF-A0A956EDH6-F1
#
_entry.id   AF-A0A956EDH6-F1
#
_cell.length_a   1.000
_cell.length_b   1.000
_cell.length_c   1.000
_cell.angle_alpha   90.00
_cell.angle_beta   90.00
_cell.angle_gamma   90.00
#
_symmetry.space_group_name_H-M   'P 1'
#
loop_
_entity.id
_entity.type
_entity.pdbx_description
1 polymer ?
#
loop_
_entity_poly.entity_id
_entity_poly.type
_entity_poly.pdbx_seq_one_letter_code
_entity_poly.pdbx_strand_id
1 'polypeptide(L)'
;MRRSTRLPLLLALGLTLGLAACQPDYGSLEIEVGSSPPLPVSIHDHDFQLPVGIAVLINVTPVSANSNNYVETDEVELSSDDRTILSVEPGPEARSFVLTGVKVGETCVQVYVNGGREECIPTTVSAE
;
A
#
# COMPACT_ATOMS: atom_id res chain seq x y z
N MET A 1 46.26 -5.24 -54.30
CA MET A 1 45.36 -4.09 -54.04
C MET A 1 44.45 -4.43 -52.87
N ARG A 2 44.66 -3.81 -51.71
CA ARG A 2 43.88 -4.00 -50.47
C ARG A 2 42.74 -2.99 -50.45
N ARG A 3 41.49 -3.44 -50.29
CA ARG A 3 40.36 -2.59 -49.89
C ARG A 3 39.85 -3.08 -48.54
N SER A 4 40.30 -2.38 -47.51
CA SER A 4 39.83 -2.47 -46.13
C SER A 4 38.55 -1.65 -45.98
N THR A 5 37.41 -2.31 -45.94
CA THR A 5 36.11 -1.69 -45.62
C THR A 5 35.89 -1.83 -44.12
N ARG A 6 36.30 -0.82 -43.35
CA ARG A 6 35.90 -0.69 -41.93
C ARG A 6 34.49 -0.11 -41.91
N LEU A 7 33.50 -0.98 -41.78
CA LEU A 7 32.11 -0.60 -41.55
C LEU A 7 31.97 -0.16 -40.07
N PRO A 8 31.47 1.04 -39.76
CA PRO A 8 31.50 1.58 -38.41
C PRO A 8 30.45 0.90 -37.52
N LEU A 9 30.94 0.13 -36.55
CA LEU A 9 30.20 -0.49 -35.47
C LEU A 9 29.98 0.53 -34.32
N LEU A 10 29.24 1.62 -34.55
CA LEU A 10 29.06 2.71 -33.56
C LEU A 10 27.66 3.36 -33.65
N LEU A 11 26.59 2.55 -33.56
CA LEU A 11 25.21 3.07 -33.62
C LEU A 11 24.24 2.24 -32.76
N ALA A 12 24.68 1.83 -31.57
CA ALA A 12 23.87 1.01 -30.66
C ALA A 12 24.19 1.32 -29.19
N LEU A 13 23.90 2.54 -28.69
CA LEU A 13 24.00 2.81 -27.25
C LEU A 13 23.31 4.10 -26.77
N GLY A 14 22.07 4.39 -27.20
CA GLY A 14 21.48 5.71 -26.89
C GLY A 14 19.97 5.79 -26.72
N LEU A 15 19.26 4.69 -26.41
CA LEU A 15 17.79 4.73 -26.35
C LEU A 15 17.16 3.83 -25.27
N THR A 16 17.68 3.85 -24.04
CA THR A 16 17.11 3.04 -22.92
C THR A 16 16.85 3.82 -21.63
N LEU A 17 17.00 5.15 -21.60
CA LEU A 17 16.92 5.95 -20.35
C LEU A 17 15.53 6.57 -20.03
N GLY A 18 14.46 6.17 -20.73
CA GLY A 18 13.16 6.87 -20.64
C GLY A 18 12.00 6.17 -19.91
N LEU A 19 12.16 4.92 -19.46
CA LEU A 19 11.00 4.09 -19.05
C LEU A 19 10.75 4.03 -17.53
N ALA A 20 11.61 4.61 -16.70
CA ALA A 20 11.46 4.56 -15.24
C ALA A 20 10.58 5.68 -14.66
N ALA A 21 10.08 6.62 -15.47
CA ALA A 21 9.31 7.78 -15.01
C ALA A 21 7.78 7.63 -15.13
N CYS A 22 7.28 6.44 -15.50
CA CYS A 22 5.87 6.23 -15.83
C CYS A 22 5.02 5.60 -14.72
N GLN A 23 5.58 5.31 -13.55
CA GLN A 23 4.82 4.72 -12.44
C GLN A 23 4.47 5.76 -11.36
N PRO A 24 3.30 5.63 -10.71
CA PRO A 24 3.01 6.35 -9.46
C PRO A 24 4.07 6.05 -8.40
N ASP A 25 4.38 7.04 -7.58
CA ASP A 25 5.27 6.92 -6.43
C ASP A 25 4.41 6.98 -5.17
N TYR A 26 4.51 6.00 -4.28
CA TYR A 26 3.62 5.95 -3.13
C TYR A 26 3.87 7.14 -2.20
N GLY A 27 2.81 7.88 -1.90
CA GLY A 27 2.84 8.99 -0.96
C GLY A 27 2.18 8.64 0.37
N SER A 28 0.92 8.25 0.32
CA SER A 28 0.13 7.90 1.51
C SER A 28 -1.10 7.06 1.13
N LEU A 29 -1.88 6.71 2.14
CA LEU A 29 -3.16 6.04 1.99
C LEU A 29 -4.29 6.97 2.45
N GLU A 30 -5.21 7.31 1.57
CA GLU A 30 -6.48 7.91 1.97
C GLU A 30 -7.40 6.80 2.49
N ILE A 31 -8.00 7.01 3.67
CA ILE A 31 -8.76 5.98 4.38
C ILE A 31 -10.13 6.51 4.75
N GLU A 32 -11.17 5.76 4.36
CA GLU A 32 -12.55 6.02 4.73
C GLU A 32 -13.07 4.89 5.62
N VAL A 33 -13.64 5.24 6.78
CA VAL A 33 -14.28 4.25 7.66
C VAL A 33 -15.68 3.95 7.15
N GLY A 34 -15.87 2.74 6.62
CA GLY A 34 -17.13 2.28 6.01
C GLY A 34 -18.12 1.63 6.98
N SER A 35 -17.85 1.65 8.29
CA SER A 35 -18.68 1.03 9.32
C SER A 35 -18.94 1.96 10.51
N SER A 36 -19.88 1.60 11.38
CA SER A 36 -20.16 2.31 12.63
C SER A 36 -19.90 1.37 13.81
N PRO A 37 -18.64 1.28 14.29
CA PRO A 37 -18.28 0.38 15.37
C PRO A 37 -18.99 0.75 16.68
N PRO A 38 -19.24 -0.23 17.58
CA PRO A 38 -19.96 0.01 18.83
C PRO A 38 -19.14 0.78 19.88
N LEU A 39 -17.82 0.85 19.69
CA LEU A 39 -16.88 1.64 20.49
C LEU A 39 -16.11 2.60 19.57
N PRO A 40 -15.59 3.72 20.10
CA PRO A 40 -14.74 4.62 19.33
C PRO A 40 -13.52 3.90 18.75
N VAL A 41 -13.13 4.30 17.54
CA VAL A 41 -11.89 3.87 16.89
C VAL A 41 -11.23 5.11 16.27
N SER A 42 -9.90 5.12 16.23
CA SER A 42 -9.12 6.16 15.57
C SER A 42 -8.40 5.52 14.39
N ILE A 43 -8.82 5.83 13.17
CA ILE A 43 -8.23 5.29 11.95
C ILE A 43 -7.76 6.48 11.11
N HIS A 44 -6.44 6.65 11.03
CA HIS A 44 -5.78 7.70 10.27
C HIS A 44 -4.74 7.10 9.34
N ASP A 45 -4.31 7.86 8.35
CA ASP A 45 -3.30 7.46 7.36
C ASP A 45 -1.95 7.06 7.97
N HIS A 46 -1.64 7.54 9.18
CA HIS A 46 -0.36 7.31 9.87
C HIS A 46 -0.48 6.55 11.21
N ASP A 47 -1.69 6.27 11.70
CA ASP A 47 -1.89 5.49 12.93
C ASP A 47 -3.28 4.86 13.00
N PHE A 48 -3.34 3.63 13.50
CA PHE A 48 -4.60 2.94 13.83
C PHE A 48 -4.70 2.65 15.32
N GLN A 49 -5.85 2.93 15.89
CA GLN A 49 -6.20 2.64 17.28
C GLN A 49 -7.60 2.05 17.32
N LEU A 50 -7.70 0.84 17.85
CA LEU A 50 -8.97 0.12 17.93
C LEU A 50 -9.05 -0.74 19.20
N PRO A 51 -10.24 -0.87 19.80
CA PRO A 51 -10.40 -1.75 20.95
C PRO A 51 -10.32 -3.23 20.54
N VAL A 52 -9.88 -4.07 21.48
CA VAL A 52 -9.92 -5.52 21.34
C VAL A 52 -11.36 -6.01 21.14
N GLY A 53 -11.55 -6.95 20.23
CA GLY A 53 -12.86 -7.51 19.87
C GLY A 53 -13.68 -6.65 18.90
N ILE A 54 -13.20 -5.46 18.52
CA ILE A 54 -13.88 -4.59 17.56
C ILE A 54 -13.38 -4.86 16.15
N ALA A 55 -14.34 -4.98 15.22
CA ALA A 55 -14.09 -5.06 13.79
C ALA A 55 -14.56 -3.76 13.09
N VAL A 56 -13.75 -3.27 12.16
CA VAL A 56 -14.01 -2.03 11.41
C VAL A 56 -13.78 -2.29 9.93
N LEU A 57 -14.77 -1.98 9.10
CA LEU A 57 -14.61 -1.93 7.65
C LEU A 57 -13.99 -0.58 7.27
N ILE A 58 -12.92 -0.60 6.48
CA ILE A 58 -12.29 0.56 5.87
C ILE A 58 -12.21 0.40 4.36
N ASN A 59 -12.28 1.51 3.63
CA ASN A 59 -11.94 1.61 2.22
C ASN A 59 -10.66 2.43 2.10
N VAL A 60 -9.78 2.03 1.18
CA VAL A 60 -8.48 2.69 1.04
C VAL A 60 -8.18 3.08 -0.40
N THR A 61 -7.58 4.24 -0.58
CA THR A 61 -7.14 4.75 -1.88
C THR A 61 -5.69 5.20 -1.77
N PRO A 62 -4.75 4.63 -2.56
CA PRO A 62 -3.36 5.06 -2.53
C PRO A 62 -3.24 6.43 -3.20
N VAL A 63 -2.48 7.32 -2.57
CA VAL A 63 -2.21 8.68 -3.04
C VAL A 63 -0.78 8.74 -3.54
N SER A 64 -0.59 9.28 -4.75
CA SER A 64 0.74 9.42 -5.35
C SER A 64 1.47 10.67 -4.85
N ALA A 65 2.76 10.54 -4.57
CA ALA A 65 3.68 11.64 -4.28
C ALA A 65 4.15 12.37 -5.55
N ASN A 66 3.87 11.82 -6.74
CA ASN A 66 4.25 12.38 -8.03
C ASN A 66 3.02 12.66 -8.92
N SER A 67 3.23 13.13 -10.15
CA SER A 67 2.14 13.50 -11.06
C SER A 67 1.42 12.30 -11.71
N ASN A 68 1.88 11.08 -11.49
CA ASN A 68 1.25 9.87 -12.00
C ASN A 68 0.31 9.33 -10.93
N ASN A 69 -0.99 9.24 -11.24
CA ASN A 69 -1.98 8.74 -10.29
C ASN A 69 -2.12 7.22 -10.39
N TYR A 70 -2.47 6.60 -9.27
CA TYR A 70 -2.95 5.22 -9.27
C TYR A 70 -4.30 5.13 -9.99
N VAL A 71 -4.53 4.02 -10.68
CA VAL A 71 -5.77 3.67 -11.38
C VAL A 71 -6.46 2.51 -10.67
N GLU A 72 -7.72 2.23 -10.99
CA GLU A 72 -8.52 1.17 -10.33
C GLU A 72 -7.90 -0.23 -10.45
N THR A 73 -7.12 -0.49 -11.51
CA THR A 73 -6.44 -1.78 -11.73
C THR A 73 -5.18 -1.96 -10.90
N ASP A 74 -4.68 -0.91 -10.25
CA ASP A 74 -3.53 -1.05 -9.34
C ASP A 74 -3.97 -1.82 -8.09
N GLU A 75 -3.17 -2.81 -7.72
CA GLU A 75 -3.43 -3.66 -6.58
C GLU A 75 -3.02 -2.95 -5.29
N VAL A 76 -3.87 -3.03 -4.27
CA VAL A 76 -3.56 -2.57 -2.92
C VAL A 76 -3.90 -3.71 -1.97
N GLU A 77 -2.95 -4.07 -1.12
CA GLU A 77 -3.14 -5.06 -0.08
C GLU A 77 -2.74 -4.47 1.28
N LEU A 78 -3.47 -4.86 2.31
CA LEU A 78 -3.13 -4.56 3.70
C LEU A 78 -2.87 -5.88 4.44
N SER A 79 -1.81 -5.94 5.23
CA SER A 79 -1.49 -7.10 6.06
C SER A 79 -0.96 -6.69 7.43
N SER A 80 -1.40 -7.34 8.50
CA SER A 80 -0.80 -7.15 9.83
C SER A 80 0.53 -7.90 9.94
N ASP A 81 1.53 -7.29 10.56
CA ASP A 81 2.78 -7.96 10.94
C ASP A 81 2.56 -9.02 12.03
N ASP A 82 1.64 -8.77 12.95
CA ASP A 82 1.23 -9.70 14.00
C ASP A 82 -0.30 -9.90 13.99
N ARG A 83 -0.71 -10.99 13.34
CA ARG A 83 -2.12 -11.40 13.25
C ARG A 83 -2.72 -11.82 14.59
N THR A 84 -1.90 -12.05 15.61
CA THR A 84 -2.39 -12.35 16.97
C THR A 84 -2.82 -11.09 17.72
N ILE A 85 -2.37 -9.91 17.28
CA ILE A 85 -2.75 -8.59 17.83
C ILE A 85 -3.86 -7.98 16.99
N LEU A 86 -3.69 -7.91 15.66
CA LEU A 86 -4.64 -7.35 14.71
C LEU A 86 -4.82 -8.27 13.51
N SER A 87 -6.05 -8.62 13.15
CA SER A 87 -6.35 -9.27 11.89
C SER A 87 -6.75 -8.25 10.84
N VAL A 88 -6.26 -8.43 9.61
CA VAL A 88 -6.66 -7.68 8.43
C VAL A 88 -7.19 -8.70 7.43
N GLU A 89 -8.44 -8.58 7.03
CA GLU A 89 -9.08 -9.47 6.07
C GLU A 89 -9.67 -8.67 4.90
N PRO A 90 -9.76 -9.23 3.68
CA PRO A 90 -10.41 -8.57 2.55
C PRO A 90 -11.89 -8.26 2.87
N GLY A 91 -12.34 -7.06 2.47
CA GLY A 91 -13.74 -6.66 2.53
C GLY A 91 -14.54 -7.06 1.28
N PRO A 92 -15.80 -6.61 1.16
CA PRO A 92 -16.69 -6.98 0.06
C PRO A 92 -16.38 -6.28 -1.27
N GLU A 93 -15.69 -5.14 -1.24
CA GLU A 93 -15.34 -4.31 -2.39
C GLU A 93 -13.83 -4.31 -2.65
N ALA A 94 -13.42 -3.94 -3.87
CA ALA A 94 -12.02 -3.73 -4.18
C ALA A 94 -11.43 -2.64 -3.26
N ARG A 95 -10.25 -2.89 -2.70
CA ARG A 95 -9.58 -2.00 -1.72
C ARG A 95 -10.40 -1.71 -0.46
N SER A 96 -11.30 -2.62 -0.10
CA SER A 96 -11.95 -2.62 1.20
C SER A 96 -11.34 -3.69 2.11
N PHE A 97 -11.19 -3.39 3.39
CA PHE A 97 -10.56 -4.27 4.37
C PHE A 97 -11.30 -4.24 5.70
N VAL A 98 -11.35 -5.38 6.37
CA VAL A 98 -11.87 -5.50 7.74
C VAL A 98 -10.70 -5.62 8.70
N LEU A 99 -10.51 -4.61 9.53
CA LEU A 99 -9.55 -4.61 10.64
C LEU A 99 -10.24 -5.16 11.88
N THR A 100 -9.64 -6.13 12.57
CA THR A 100 -10.18 -6.69 13.82
C THR A 100 -9.13 -6.72 14.91
N GLY A 101 -9.40 -6.06 16.04
CA GLY A 101 -8.54 -6.12 17.22
C GLY A 101 -8.65 -7.50 17.86
N VAL A 102 -7.61 -8.32 17.80
CA VAL A 102 -7.63 -9.70 18.31
C VAL A 102 -7.15 -9.76 19.77
N LYS A 103 -6.09 -9.02 20.08
CA LYS A 103 -5.46 -9.01 21.40
C LYS A 103 -4.84 -7.65 21.67
N VAL A 104 -4.87 -7.22 22.92
CA VAL A 104 -4.17 -6.01 23.37
C VAL A 104 -2.67 -6.10 23.05
N GLY A 105 -2.15 -5.05 22.42
CA GLY A 105 -0.76 -4.96 22.00
C GLY A 105 -0.56 -3.93 20.89
N GLU A 106 0.67 -3.87 20.40
CA GLU A 106 1.08 -3.00 19.30
C GLU A 106 1.61 -3.85 18.15
N THR A 107 1.30 -3.46 16.92
CA THR A 107 1.75 -4.09 15.67
C THR A 107 1.85 -3.00 14.60
N CYS A 108 2.04 -3.36 13.33
CA CYS A 108 1.74 -2.46 12.25
C CYS A 108 1.01 -3.16 11.11
N VAL A 109 0.25 -2.36 10.36
CA VAL A 109 -0.37 -2.77 9.10
C VAL A 109 0.57 -2.38 7.95
N GLN A 110 1.07 -3.38 7.26
CA GLN A 110 1.82 -3.23 6.02
C GLN A 110 0.87 -2.84 4.89
N VAL A 111 1.25 -1.80 4.16
CA VAL A 111 0.63 -1.38 2.91
C VAL A 111 1.49 -1.93 1.78
N TYR A 112 0.86 -2.71 0.90
CA TYR A 112 1.45 -3.13 -0.35
C TYR A 112 0.70 -2.52 -1.52
N VAL A 113 1.45 -2.00 -2.50
CA VAL A 113 0.89 -1.49 -3.74
C VAL A 113 1.59 -2.16 -4.91
N ASN A 114 0.82 -2.80 -5.79
CA ASN A 114 1.36 -3.59 -6.92
C ASN A 114 2.45 -4.61 -6.48
N GLY A 115 2.27 -5.21 -5.30
CA GLY A 115 3.20 -6.17 -4.69
C GLY A 115 4.47 -5.57 -4.07
N GLY A 116 4.69 -4.26 -4.20
CA GLY A 116 5.73 -3.52 -3.48
C GLY A 116 5.30 -3.20 -2.06
N ARG A 117 6.21 -3.30 -1.08
CA ARG A 117 5.94 -2.87 0.30
C ARG A 117 6.25 -1.39 0.43
N GLU A 118 5.25 -0.60 0.79
CA GLU A 118 5.34 0.87 0.78
C GLU A 118 5.45 1.46 2.18
N GLU A 119 4.57 1.03 3.10
CA GLU A 119 4.42 1.64 4.42
C GLU A 119 4.07 0.61 5.49
N CYS A 120 4.42 0.90 6.74
CA CYS A 120 4.03 0.16 7.94
C CYS A 120 3.32 1.16 8.87
N ILE A 121 1.99 1.12 8.88
CA ILE A 121 1.14 2.01 9.67
C ILE A 121 1.10 1.48 11.11
N PRO A 122 1.68 2.18 12.10
CA PRO A 122 1.62 1.78 13.50
C PRO A 122 0.19 1.54 13.96
N THR A 123 -0.04 0.42 14.66
CA THR A 123 -1.37 0.04 15.12
C THR A 123 -1.35 -0.40 16.57
N THR A 124 -2.25 0.17 17.37
CA THR A 124 -2.44 -0.17 18.78
C THR A 124 -3.82 -0.76 19.00
N VAL A 125 -3.86 -1.92 19.67
CA VAL A 125 -5.08 -2.56 20.15
C VAL A 125 -5.14 -2.43 21.67
N SER A 126 -6.20 -1.82 22.19
CA SER A 126 -6.38 -1.53 23.61
C SER A 126 -7.59 -2.25 24.22
N ALA A 127 -7.61 -2.38 25.54
CA ALA A 127 -8.80 -2.74 26.29
C ALA A 127 -9.44 -1.44 26.78
N GLU A 128 -10.29 -0.83 25.94
CA GLU A 128 -11.13 0.28 26.40
C GLU A 128 -12.17 -0.16 27.44
#